data_AF-A0A090D049-F1
#
_entry.id   AF-A0A090D049-F1
#
_cell.length_a   1.000
_cell.length_b   1.000
_cell.length_c   1.000
_cell.angle_alpha   90.00
_cell.angle_beta   90.00
_cell.angle_gamma   90.00
#
_symmetry.space_group_name_H-M   'P 1'
#
loop_
_entity.id
_entity.type
_entity.pdbx_description
1 polymer ?
#
loop_
_entity_poly.entity_id
_entity_poly.type
_entity_poly.pdbx_seq_one_letter_code
_entity_poly.pdbx_strand_id
1 'polypeptide(L)'
;MWVKQYFTRVVLLLCLGFIHHLGELNGTLPSDNQTYYLFISDFAESFIEIPTSNVSVDSPTISSKYLAGRASLYDQTNQKVGVCSASFLCMQNADGIFTDISNYISVDNGLIVTWFTPTTLINLELDSIVRSMVTECIVTATTKVGFNPFYGQTFDLVVSSDDQKIYFQFTRTGAIF
;
A
#
# COMPACT_ATOMS: atom_id res chain seq x y z
N MET A 1 40.92 -12.63 -44.58
CA MET A 1 39.50 -12.41 -44.92
C MET A 1 38.58 -13.11 -43.90
N TRP A 2 38.76 -12.86 -42.60
CA TRP A 2 38.04 -13.54 -41.50
C TRP A 2 37.48 -12.58 -40.44
N VAL A 3 37.96 -11.33 -40.39
CA VAL A 3 37.58 -10.32 -39.38
C VAL A 3 36.22 -9.68 -39.67
N LYS A 4 35.79 -9.60 -40.95
CA LYS A 4 34.52 -8.95 -41.32
C LYS A 4 33.27 -9.72 -40.87
N GLN A 5 33.31 -11.06 -40.83
CA GLN A 5 32.13 -11.88 -40.47
C GLN A 5 31.82 -11.89 -38.97
N TYR A 6 32.83 -11.78 -38.11
CA TYR A 6 32.63 -11.73 -36.66
C TYR A 6 32.07 -10.37 -36.20
N PHE A 7 32.48 -9.28 -36.84
CA PHE A 7 32.02 -7.94 -36.50
C PHE A 7 30.51 -7.78 -36.76
N THR A 8 29.99 -8.33 -37.86
CA THR A 8 28.56 -8.26 -38.19
C THR A 8 27.69 -9.05 -37.22
N ARG A 9 28.17 -10.20 -36.72
CA ARG A 9 27.43 -11.03 -35.75
C ARG A 9 27.39 -10.42 -34.35
N VAL A 10 28.47 -9.77 -33.92
CA VAL A 10 28.53 -9.07 -32.62
C VAL A 10 27.60 -7.84 -32.61
N VAL A 11 27.57 -7.06 -33.70
CA VAL A 11 26.66 -5.92 -33.83
C VAL A 11 25.19 -6.36 -33.84
N LEU A 12 24.84 -7.46 -34.52
CA LEU A 12 23.46 -7.98 -34.52
C LEU A 12 23.00 -8.46 -33.14
N LEU A 13 23.88 -9.09 -32.36
CA LEU A 13 23.59 -9.53 -30.99
C LEU A 13 23.40 -8.35 -30.03
N LEU A 14 24.19 -7.27 -30.20
CA LEU A 14 24.00 -6.03 -29.46
C LEU A 14 22.67 -5.33 -29.82
N CYS A 15 22.27 -5.34 -31.09
CA CYS A 15 20.97 -4.81 -31.51
C CYS A 15 19.79 -5.62 -30.96
N LEU A 16 19.90 -6.95 -30.90
CA LEU A 16 18.84 -7.80 -30.32
C LEU A 16 18.71 -7.62 -28.79
N GLY A 17 19.84 -7.46 -28.08
CA GLY A 17 19.83 -7.08 -26.66
C GLY A 17 19.20 -5.70 -26.42
N PHE A 18 19.46 -4.74 -27.31
CA PHE A 18 18.83 -3.41 -27.27
C PHE A 18 17.33 -3.45 -27.58
N ILE A 19 16.87 -4.32 -28.49
CA ILE A 19 15.44 -4.44 -28.82
C ILE A 19 14.66 -5.07 -27.65
N HIS A 20 15.25 -6.04 -26.93
CA HIS A 20 14.64 -6.57 -25.71
C HIS A 20 14.56 -5.53 -24.59
N HIS A 21 15.56 -4.66 -24.44
CA HIS A 21 15.54 -3.60 -23.43
C HIS A 21 14.63 -2.42 -23.81
N LEU A 22 14.44 -2.15 -25.11
CA LEU A 22 13.46 -1.16 -25.60
C LEU A 22 12.02 -1.63 -25.45
N GLY A 23 11.76 -2.95 -25.39
CA GLY A 23 10.44 -3.50 -25.09
C GLY A 23 9.93 -3.20 -23.67
N GLU A 24 10.85 -3.00 -22.71
CA GLU A 24 10.51 -2.66 -21.32
C GLU A 24 10.19 -1.17 -21.12
N LEU A 25 10.55 -0.31 -22.08
CA LEU A 25 10.26 1.13 -22.03
C LEU A 25 8.88 1.49 -22.60
N ASN A 26 8.12 0.50 -23.09
CA ASN A 26 6.74 0.68 -23.54
C ASN A 26 5.72 0.58 -22.39
N GLY A 27 6.16 0.78 -21.15
CA GLY A 27 5.27 0.98 -20.02
C GLY A 27 4.43 2.21 -20.25
N THR A 28 3.18 2.03 -20.64
CA THR A 28 2.16 3.09 -20.57
C THR A 28 2.27 3.72 -19.20
N LEU A 29 2.51 5.04 -19.16
CA LEU A 29 2.57 5.78 -17.91
C LEU A 29 1.32 5.46 -17.09
N PRO A 30 1.48 5.17 -15.78
CA PRO A 30 0.32 4.90 -14.95
C PRO A 30 -0.65 6.07 -15.01
N SER A 31 -1.93 5.76 -15.24
CA SER A 31 -3.03 6.73 -15.20
C SER A 31 -2.93 7.59 -13.94
N ASP A 32 -3.22 8.89 -14.09
CA ASP A 32 -3.19 9.87 -13.01
C ASP A 32 -4.18 9.56 -11.90
N ASN A 33 -5.21 8.77 -12.22
CA ASN A 33 -6.18 8.25 -11.27
C ASN A 33 -6.11 6.72 -11.23
N GLN A 34 -5.98 6.17 -10.01
CA GLN A 34 -6.02 4.73 -9.75
C GLN A 34 -7.05 4.46 -8.66
N THR A 35 -7.82 3.38 -8.81
CA THR A 35 -8.80 2.96 -7.80
C THR A 35 -8.65 1.48 -7.53
N TYR A 36 -8.49 1.15 -6.25
CA TYR A 36 -8.46 -0.22 -5.76
C TYR A 36 -9.50 -0.41 -4.67
N TYR A 37 -9.85 -1.66 -4.37
CA TYR A 37 -10.65 -1.98 -3.21
C TYR A 37 -10.24 -3.30 -2.58
N LEU A 38 -10.65 -3.51 -1.33
CA LEU A 38 -10.63 -4.80 -0.64
C LEU A 38 -12.03 -5.15 -0.13
N PHE A 39 -12.28 -6.43 0.12
CA PHE A 39 -13.49 -6.88 0.81
C PHE A 39 -13.32 -6.79 2.32
N ILE A 40 -14.30 -6.17 2.99
CA ILE A 40 -14.30 -6.00 4.44
C ILE A 40 -14.30 -7.35 5.15
N SER A 41 -15.06 -8.34 4.65
CA SER A 41 -15.11 -9.70 5.22
C SER A 41 -13.72 -10.33 5.26
N ASP A 42 -13.02 -10.32 4.13
CA ASP A 42 -11.70 -10.96 4.00
C ASP A 42 -10.68 -10.27 4.89
N PHE A 43 -10.78 -8.96 5.02
CA PHE A 43 -9.90 -8.19 5.90
C PHE A 43 -10.20 -8.45 7.37
N ALA A 44 -11.46 -8.50 7.77
CA ALA A 44 -11.87 -8.82 9.13
C ALA A 44 -11.45 -10.24 9.54
N GLU A 45 -11.63 -11.23 8.66
CA GLU A 45 -11.23 -12.61 8.88
C GLU A 45 -9.71 -12.80 8.94
N SER A 46 -8.95 -11.88 8.33
CA SER A 46 -7.49 -11.92 8.35
C SER A 46 -6.87 -11.44 9.66
N PHE A 47 -7.66 -10.88 10.59
CA PHE A 47 -7.11 -10.27 11.79
C PHE A 47 -6.46 -11.29 12.72
N ILE A 48 -5.25 -10.92 13.16
CA ILE A 48 -4.55 -11.58 14.25
C ILE A 48 -4.36 -10.60 15.39
N GLU A 49 -4.57 -11.08 16.61
CA GLU A 49 -4.17 -10.37 17.83
C GLU A 49 -2.73 -10.73 18.14
N ILE A 50 -1.89 -9.70 18.25
CA ILE A 50 -0.49 -9.83 18.61
C ILE A 50 -0.40 -9.58 20.12
N PRO A 51 0.11 -10.55 20.91
CA PRO A 51 0.26 -10.38 22.33
C PRO A 51 1.09 -9.14 22.68
N THR A 52 0.53 -8.26 23.51
CA THR A 52 1.23 -7.10 24.06
C THR A 52 1.55 -7.32 25.52
N SER A 53 2.62 -6.70 26.00
CA SER A 53 2.98 -6.67 27.41
C SER A 53 3.51 -5.28 27.77
N ASN A 54 3.14 -4.78 28.95
CA ASN A 54 3.72 -3.56 29.48
C ASN A 54 5.22 -3.77 29.73
N VAL A 55 6.05 -2.88 29.20
CA VAL A 55 7.52 -2.97 29.30
C VAL A 55 8.05 -2.40 30.62
N SER A 56 7.25 -1.60 31.32
CA SER A 56 7.55 -1.05 32.64
C SER A 56 6.38 -1.22 33.62
N VAL A 57 6.71 -1.26 34.91
CA VAL A 57 5.74 -1.34 36.02
C VAL A 57 5.00 0.00 36.19
N ASP A 58 5.67 1.12 35.91
CA ASP A 58 5.13 2.48 35.97
C ASP A 58 4.74 2.99 34.58
N SER A 59 3.73 2.35 33.98
CA SER A 59 3.17 2.80 32.70
C SER A 59 1.83 3.51 32.93
N PRO A 60 1.57 4.68 32.31
CA PRO A 60 0.23 5.27 32.31
C PRO A 60 -0.78 4.44 31.50
N THR A 61 -0.31 3.46 30.72
CA THR A 61 -1.14 2.55 29.93
C THR A 61 -1.74 1.46 30.82
N ILE A 62 -3.06 1.53 30.99
CA ILE A 62 -3.90 0.59 31.74
C ILE A 62 -4.08 -0.72 30.95
N SER A 63 -4.29 -0.61 29.65
CA SER A 63 -4.48 -1.76 28.75
C SER A 63 -3.94 -1.45 27.36
N SER A 64 -3.49 -2.47 26.65
CA SER A 64 -3.13 -2.35 25.24
C SER A 64 -3.56 -3.56 24.46
N LYS A 65 -3.91 -3.36 23.20
CA LYS A 65 -4.12 -4.41 22.21
C LYS A 65 -3.42 -4.04 20.92
N TYR A 66 -2.88 -5.04 20.24
CA TYR A 66 -2.30 -4.85 18.91
C TYR A 66 -2.94 -5.85 17.96
N LEU A 67 -3.66 -5.33 16.95
CA LEU A 67 -4.27 -6.14 15.90
C LEU A 67 -3.54 -5.88 14.59
N ALA A 68 -3.43 -6.91 13.76
CA ALA A 68 -2.89 -6.77 12.41
C ALA A 68 -3.76 -7.54 11.42
N GLY A 69 -4.08 -6.93 10.29
CA GLY A 69 -4.87 -7.53 9.22
C GLY A 69 -4.20 -7.39 7.86
N ARG A 70 -4.55 -8.28 6.94
CA ARG A 70 -4.05 -8.29 5.56
C ARG A 70 -5.08 -8.90 4.61
N ALA A 71 -5.47 -8.13 3.60
CA ALA A 71 -6.37 -8.60 2.55
C ALA A 71 -5.79 -8.36 1.16
N SER A 72 -6.37 -9.05 0.18
CA SER A 72 -6.07 -8.82 -1.24
C SER A 72 -6.71 -7.50 -1.71
N LEU A 73 -6.03 -6.80 -2.62
CA LEU A 73 -6.59 -5.67 -3.34
C LEU A 73 -7.06 -6.10 -4.73
N TYR A 74 -8.14 -5.47 -5.16
CA TYR A 74 -8.78 -5.68 -6.45
C TYR A 74 -8.89 -4.36 -7.21
N ASP A 75 -8.78 -4.43 -8.53
CA ASP A 75 -9.03 -3.30 -9.42
C ASP A 75 -10.51 -3.22 -9.85
N GLN A 76 -10.83 -2.23 -10.68
CA GLN A 76 -12.18 -2.02 -11.22
C GLN A 76 -12.68 -3.17 -12.10
N THR A 77 -11.79 -4.03 -12.60
CA THR A 77 -12.12 -5.23 -13.39
C THR A 77 -12.24 -6.49 -12.54
N ASN A 78 -12.20 -6.34 -11.20
CA ASN A 78 -12.24 -7.42 -10.22
C ASN A 78 -11.05 -8.40 -10.34
N GLN A 79 -9.93 -7.91 -10.88
CA GLN A 79 -8.67 -8.66 -10.84
C GLN A 79 -7.96 -8.37 -9.54
N LYS A 80 -7.38 -9.41 -8.94
CA LYS A 80 -6.49 -9.25 -7.79
C LYS A 80 -5.18 -8.63 -8.28
N VAL A 81 -4.81 -7.49 -7.70
CA VAL A 81 -3.68 -6.66 -8.15
C VAL A 81 -2.73 -6.26 -7.03
N GLY A 82 -2.89 -6.81 -5.83
CA GLY A 82 -1.99 -6.49 -4.73
C GLY A 82 -2.55 -6.86 -3.36
N VAL A 83 -2.06 -6.14 -2.35
CA VAL A 83 -2.36 -6.36 -0.94
C VAL A 83 -2.50 -5.04 -0.19
N CYS A 84 -3.40 -5.04 0.77
CA CYS A 84 -3.48 -4.03 1.82
C CYS A 84 -3.22 -4.71 3.16
N SER A 85 -2.42 -4.07 4.00
CA SER A 85 -2.22 -4.45 5.40
C SER A 85 -2.45 -3.24 6.29
N ALA A 86 -3.06 -3.46 7.44
CA ALA A 86 -3.09 -2.44 8.48
C ALA A 86 -2.81 -3.06 9.84
N SER A 87 -2.21 -2.26 10.71
CA SER A 87 -2.05 -2.59 12.12
C SER A 87 -2.66 -1.52 13.00
N PHE A 88 -3.25 -1.97 14.11
CA PHE A 88 -4.07 -1.17 15.00
C PHE A 88 -3.49 -1.27 16.39
N LEU A 89 -2.77 -0.24 16.80
CA LEU A 89 -2.28 -0.11 18.16
C LEU A 89 -3.34 0.62 18.98
N CYS A 90 -3.95 -0.11 19.91
CA CYS A 90 -4.97 0.41 20.80
C CYS A 90 -4.38 0.50 22.21
N MET A 91 -4.42 1.67 22.82
CA MET A 91 -3.90 1.93 24.16
C MET A 91 -4.96 2.63 25.00
N GLN A 92 -5.15 2.15 26.23
CA GLN A 92 -6.03 2.78 27.20
C GLN A 92 -5.20 3.40 28.32
N ASN A 93 -5.53 4.64 28.71
CA ASN A 93 -5.02 5.30 29.90
C ASN A 93 -6.19 5.92 30.70
N ALA A 94 -5.89 6.80 31.66
CA ALA A 94 -6.92 7.50 32.45
C ALA A 94 -7.78 8.49 31.64
N ASP A 95 -7.27 8.98 30.51
CA ASP A 95 -7.93 9.95 29.63
C ASP A 95 -8.84 9.27 28.59
N GLY A 96 -8.60 7.99 28.28
CA GLY A 96 -9.45 7.18 27.42
C GLY A 96 -8.70 6.15 26.58
N ILE A 97 -9.28 5.79 25.43
CA ILE A 97 -8.74 4.80 24.47
C ILE A 97 -8.23 5.52 23.23
N PHE A 98 -6.96 5.33 22.91
CA PHE A 98 -6.31 5.88 21.73
C PHE A 98 -6.02 4.75 20.75
N THR A 99 -6.31 4.98 19.47
CA THR A 99 -6.03 4.01 18.42
C THR A 99 -5.21 4.66 17.30
N ASP A 100 -4.02 4.12 17.09
CA ASP A 100 -3.16 4.46 15.96
C ASP A 100 -3.24 3.37 14.91
N ILE A 101 -3.54 3.77 13.68
CA ILE A 101 -3.68 2.85 12.55
C ILE A 101 -2.54 3.09 11.58
N SER A 102 -1.73 2.06 11.35
CA SER A 102 -0.67 2.08 10.36
C SER A 102 -1.12 1.29 9.15
N ASN A 103 -1.21 1.94 7.99
CA ASN A 103 -1.69 1.33 6.76
C ASN A 103 -0.55 1.16 5.75
N TYR A 104 -0.64 0.09 4.98
CA TYR A 104 0.29 -0.27 3.93
C TYR A 104 -0.46 -0.82 2.72
N ILE A 105 -0.15 -0.30 1.55
CA ILE A 105 -0.62 -0.83 0.27
C ILE A 105 0.58 -1.18 -0.60
N SER A 106 0.51 -2.33 -1.26
CA SER A 106 1.43 -2.74 -2.30
C SER A 106 0.65 -3.33 -3.46
N VAL A 107 0.74 -2.66 -4.60
CA VAL A 107 0.08 -3.05 -5.85
C VAL A 107 1.12 -3.60 -6.82
N ASP A 108 0.75 -4.59 -7.61
CA ASP A 108 1.61 -5.32 -8.54
C ASP A 108 2.21 -4.43 -9.63
N ASN A 109 1.61 -3.27 -9.92
CA ASN A 109 2.16 -2.27 -10.82
C ASN A 109 3.34 -1.47 -10.22
N GLY A 110 3.66 -1.69 -8.94
CA GLY A 110 4.75 -1.03 -8.21
C GLY A 110 4.30 0.11 -7.30
N LEU A 111 3.01 0.45 -7.24
CA LEU A 111 2.53 1.46 -6.29
C LEU A 111 2.63 0.90 -4.86
N ILE A 112 3.54 1.46 -4.06
CA ILE A 112 3.75 1.09 -2.66
C ILE A 112 3.66 2.36 -1.82
N VAL A 113 2.69 2.40 -0.90
CA VAL A 113 2.41 3.57 -0.05
C VAL A 113 2.15 3.14 1.39
N THR A 114 2.47 4.03 2.32
CA THR A 114 2.14 3.90 3.74
C THR A 114 1.55 5.20 4.26
N TRP A 115 0.62 5.10 5.20
CA TRP A 115 0.07 6.27 5.90
C TRP A 115 -0.42 5.89 7.28
N PHE A 116 -0.49 6.89 8.16
CA PHE A 116 -1.08 6.74 9.48
C PHE A 116 -2.47 7.36 9.49
N THR A 117 -3.42 6.69 10.13
CA THR A 117 -4.73 7.28 10.44
C THR A 117 -4.80 7.47 11.96
N PRO A 118 -4.55 8.70 12.47
CA PRO A 118 -4.74 8.99 13.87
C PRO A 118 -6.24 8.99 14.16
N THR A 119 -6.68 8.22 15.14
CA THR A 119 -8.08 8.21 15.55
C THR A 119 -8.21 8.68 17.00
N THR A 120 -9.34 9.31 17.30
CA THR A 120 -9.67 9.77 18.65
C THR A 120 -10.27 8.61 19.47
N LEU A 121 -10.93 8.92 20.58
CA LEU A 121 -11.62 7.96 21.44
C LEU A 121 -12.62 7.10 20.63
N ILE A 122 -12.23 5.87 20.30
CA ILE A 122 -13.12 4.90 19.63
C ILE A 122 -13.36 3.69 20.51
N ASN A 123 -14.58 3.14 20.41
CA ASN A 123 -14.87 1.82 20.95
C ASN A 123 -14.13 0.77 20.10
N LEU A 124 -13.55 -0.25 20.73
CA LEU A 124 -12.74 -1.29 20.08
C LEU A 124 -13.59 -2.36 19.36
N GLU A 125 -14.77 -1.97 18.88
CA GLU A 125 -15.60 -2.84 18.06
C GLU A 125 -15.02 -2.90 16.65
N LEU A 126 -14.98 -4.12 16.09
CA LEU A 126 -14.33 -4.38 14.81
C LEU A 126 -14.85 -3.51 13.67
N ASP A 127 -16.16 -3.28 13.63
CA ASP A 127 -16.80 -2.42 12.62
C ASP A 127 -16.33 -0.96 12.75
N SER A 128 -16.20 -0.45 14.00
CA SER A 128 -15.67 0.88 14.25
C SER A 128 -14.22 1.00 13.78
N ILE A 129 -13.42 -0.05 14.01
CA ILE A 129 -12.01 -0.11 13.59
C ILE A 129 -11.91 -0.11 12.05
N VAL A 130 -12.68 -0.94 11.37
CA VAL A 130 -12.67 -1.02 9.91
C VAL A 130 -13.12 0.31 9.29
N ARG A 131 -14.19 0.92 9.80
CA ARG A 131 -14.69 2.21 9.31
C ARG A 131 -13.74 3.37 9.62
N SER A 132 -12.92 3.27 10.66
CA SER A 132 -11.93 4.31 10.99
C SER A 132 -10.77 4.41 9.99
N MET A 133 -10.62 3.44 9.07
CA MET A 133 -9.67 3.56 7.96
C MET A 133 -10.11 4.60 6.91
N VAL A 134 -11.38 5.02 6.92
CA VAL A 134 -11.90 6.07 6.04
C VAL A 134 -11.21 7.39 6.38
N THR A 135 -10.50 7.94 5.42
CA THR A 135 -9.63 9.10 5.61
C THR A 135 -9.30 9.75 4.27
N GLU A 136 -8.82 10.99 4.32
CA GLU A 136 -8.24 11.69 3.17
C GLU A 136 -6.86 12.19 3.58
N CYS A 137 -5.83 11.82 2.82
CA CYS A 137 -4.46 12.19 3.14
C CYS A 137 -3.57 12.30 1.89
N ILE A 138 -2.49 13.05 2.03
CA ILE A 138 -1.43 13.12 1.02
C ILE A 138 -0.41 12.02 1.33
N VAL A 139 -0.14 11.16 0.36
CA VAL A 139 0.81 10.05 0.50
C VAL A 139 1.89 10.13 -0.56
N THR A 140 3.12 9.74 -0.18
CA THR A 140 4.24 9.62 -1.12
C THR A 140 4.57 8.15 -1.32
N ALA A 141 4.77 7.75 -2.56
CA ALA A 141 5.32 6.44 -2.89
C ALA A 141 6.82 6.40 -2.58
N THR A 142 7.16 5.96 -1.37
CA THR A 142 8.53 6.06 -0.81
C THR A 142 9.36 4.79 -1.00
N THR A 143 8.78 3.72 -1.55
CA THR A 143 9.48 2.44 -1.72
C THR A 143 9.73 2.15 -3.20
N LYS A 144 10.97 1.79 -3.56
CA LYS A 144 11.37 1.37 -4.90
C LYS A 144 11.78 -0.10 -4.89
N VAL A 145 11.13 -0.90 -5.71
CA VAL A 145 11.53 -2.28 -6.02
C VAL A 145 11.70 -2.37 -7.53
N GLY A 146 12.91 -2.66 -8.02
CA GLY A 146 13.21 -2.66 -9.44
C GLY A 146 12.96 -1.32 -10.14
N PHE A 147 12.52 -1.36 -11.40
CA PHE A 147 11.95 -0.20 -12.08
C PHE A 147 10.56 0.05 -11.49
N ASN A 148 10.37 1.22 -10.88
CA ASN A 148 9.10 1.61 -10.26
C ASN A 148 8.70 2.99 -10.79
N PRO A 149 7.61 3.10 -11.58
CA PRO A 149 7.17 4.36 -12.18
C PRO A 149 6.51 5.31 -11.19
N PHE A 150 6.32 4.92 -9.92
CA PHE A 150 5.66 5.71 -8.88
C PHE A 150 6.63 6.28 -7.85
N TYR A 151 7.85 5.76 -7.74
CA TYR A 151 8.78 6.17 -6.68
C TYR A 151 9.02 7.69 -6.66
N GLY A 152 8.81 8.31 -5.49
CA GLY A 152 8.94 9.75 -5.28
C GLY A 152 7.71 10.56 -5.67
N GLN A 153 6.68 9.95 -6.26
CA GLN A 153 5.43 10.65 -6.60
C GLN A 153 4.53 10.80 -5.37
N THR A 154 3.76 11.88 -5.39
CA THR A 154 2.77 12.22 -4.37
C THR A 154 1.37 12.06 -4.93
N PHE A 155 0.48 11.53 -4.09
CA PHE A 155 -0.92 11.29 -4.40
C PHE A 155 -1.80 11.87 -3.30
N ASP A 156 -2.94 12.41 -3.71
CA ASP A 156 -4.09 12.54 -2.83
C ASP A 156 -4.75 11.16 -2.75
N LEU A 157 -4.77 10.59 -1.55
CA LEU A 157 -5.42 9.33 -1.25
C LEU A 157 -6.74 9.61 -0.53
N VAL A 158 -7.84 9.19 -1.15
CA VAL A 158 -9.16 9.13 -0.52
C VAL A 158 -9.47 7.67 -0.21
N VAL A 159 -9.65 7.37 1.07
CA VAL A 159 -10.13 6.07 1.57
C VAL A 159 -11.59 6.22 1.94
N SER A 160 -12.44 5.38 1.37
CA SER A 160 -13.88 5.36 1.63
C SER A 160 -14.39 3.93 1.76
N SER A 161 -15.62 3.73 2.22
CA SER A 161 -16.20 2.39 2.33
C SER A 161 -17.70 2.38 2.05
N ASP A 162 -18.19 1.20 1.66
CA ASP A 162 -19.59 0.81 1.72
C ASP A 162 -19.77 -0.37 2.69
N ASP A 163 -20.89 -1.08 2.63
CA ASP A 163 -21.17 -2.22 3.52
C ASP A 163 -20.33 -3.48 3.22
N GLN A 164 -19.63 -3.53 2.09
CA GLN A 164 -18.89 -4.71 1.63
C GLN A 164 -17.40 -4.43 1.39
N LYS A 165 -17.03 -3.21 1.06
CA LYS A 165 -15.73 -2.87 0.49
C LYS A 165 -15.15 -1.60 1.11
N ILE A 166 -13.83 -1.57 1.17
CA ILE A 166 -13.04 -0.35 1.39
C ILE A 166 -12.38 0.00 0.06
N TYR A 167 -12.52 1.25 -0.36
CA TYR A 167 -12.00 1.80 -1.59
C TYR A 167 -10.81 2.72 -1.32
N PHE A 168 -9.81 2.64 -2.18
CA PHE A 168 -8.61 3.46 -2.16
C PHE A 168 -8.48 4.16 -3.51
N GLN A 169 -8.75 5.46 -3.53
CA GLN A 169 -8.63 6.29 -4.71
C GLN A 169 -7.39 7.16 -4.61
N PHE A 170 -6.47 6.97 -5.56
CA PHE A 170 -5.26 7.75 -5.69
C PHE A 170 -5.40 8.72 -6.86
N THR A 171 -5.16 9.99 -6.58
CA THR A 171 -5.07 11.06 -7.59
C THR A 171 -3.67 11.64 -7.53
N ARG A 172 -2.90 11.56 -8.63
CA ARG A 172 -1.54 12.11 -8.67
C ARG A 172 -1.57 13.64 -8.54
N THR A 173 -0.80 14.20 -7.61
CA THR A 173 -0.75 15.66 -7.35
C THR A 173 0.61 16.31 -7.56
N GLY A 174 1.66 15.52 -7.80
CA GLY A 174 3.02 16.00 -8.10
C GLY A 174 3.39 15.97 -9.59
N ALA A 175 4.37 16.80 -9.99
CA ALA A 175 4.94 16.79 -11.34
C ALA A 175 5.74 15.50 -11.61
N ILE A 176 5.61 14.99 -12.84
CA ILE A 176 6.43 13.88 -13.37
C ILE A 176 7.86 14.44 -13.56
N PHE A 177 8.84 13.91 -12.82
CA PHE A 177 10.26 14.20 -13.04
C PHE A 177 10.91 13.17 -13.95
#